data_AF-A0A9P9K198-F1
#
_entry.id   AF-A0A9P9K198-F1
#
_cell.length_a   1.000
_cell.length_b   1.000
_cell.length_c   1.000
_cell.angle_alpha   90.00
_cell.angle_beta   90.00
_cell.angle_gamma   90.00
#
_symmetry.space_group_name_H-M   'P 1'
#
loop_
_entity.id
_entity.type
_entity.pdbx_description
1 polymer ?
#
loop_
_entity_poly.entity_id
_entity_poly.type
_entity_poly.pdbx_seq_one_letter_code
_entity_poly.pdbx_strand_id
1 'polypeptide(L)'
;MTICSLCLPALVVPTQLPILQGSDVGSLHPCAIPFVRASRDDAPAIDQVGLLHHSSLDSLSLSAENCPLCRVILQKIEKFIQDFKQMEQNAYNRARWIDHLGHALPAEWTLGLVQRDDEADGFVVLAISKNEEYLYMIDVFGFCVEPEESMYSISNLSDRGASVTGRVRGARVDPDVCLREP
;
A
#
# COMPACT_ATOMS: atom_id res chain seq x y z
N MET A 1 17.27 12.60 5.75
CA MET A 1 15.96 11.93 5.84
C MET A 1 16.16 10.50 5.40
N THR A 2 15.75 9.54 6.22
CA THR A 2 16.10 8.12 6.03
C THR A 2 14.83 7.30 6.00
N ILE A 3 14.74 6.34 5.09
CA ILE A 3 13.62 5.40 5.07
C ILE A 3 13.70 4.52 6.33
N CYS A 4 12.58 4.35 7.04
CA CYS A 4 12.55 3.48 8.22
C CYS A 4 12.63 2.01 7.81
N SER A 5 13.04 1.14 8.73
CA SER A 5 13.14 -0.30 8.48
C SER A 5 11.82 -0.95 8.07
N LEU A 6 10.67 -0.37 8.47
CA LEU A 6 9.33 -0.88 8.17
C LEU A 6 8.89 -0.56 6.74
N CYS A 7 9.36 0.56 6.17
CA CYS A 7 9.14 0.94 4.79
C CYS A 7 10.10 0.23 3.81
N LEU A 8 11.29 -0.18 4.29
CA LEU A 8 12.34 -0.73 3.44
C LEU A 8 11.90 -1.96 2.61
N PRO A 9 11.14 -2.93 3.15
CA PRO A 9 10.59 -4.04 2.38
C PRO A 9 9.78 -3.63 1.15
N ALA A 10 9.06 -2.51 1.21
CA ALA A 10 8.30 -2.03 0.07
C ALA A 10 9.18 -1.37 -1.00
N LEU A 11 10.40 -0.97 -0.65
CA LEU A 11 11.32 -0.26 -1.56
C LEU A 11 12.43 -1.14 -2.13
N VAL A 12 12.76 -2.28 -1.52
CA VAL A 12 13.93 -3.08 -1.93
C VAL A 12 13.50 -4.33 -2.72
N VAL A 13 14.00 -4.48 -3.93
CA VAL A 13 13.99 -5.72 -4.72
C VAL A 13 15.08 -6.66 -4.19
N PRO A 14 14.83 -7.96 -4.01
CA PRO A 14 13.67 -8.71 -4.47
C PRO A 14 12.58 -8.91 -3.41
N THR A 15 12.45 -8.03 -2.40
CA THR A 15 11.43 -8.24 -1.36
C THR A 15 10.05 -8.30 -2.01
N GLN A 16 9.44 -9.48 -1.92
CA GLN A 16 8.07 -9.72 -2.36
C GLN A 16 7.16 -9.41 -1.18
N LEU A 17 6.33 -8.39 -1.34
CA LEU A 17 5.22 -8.18 -0.42
C LEU A 17 4.17 -9.28 -0.65
N PRO A 18 3.39 -9.66 0.37
CA PRO A 18 2.29 -10.58 0.19
C PRO A 18 1.32 -10.09 -0.89
N ILE A 19 0.82 -10.99 -1.72
CA ILE A 19 -0.22 -10.69 -2.70
C ILE A 19 -1.57 -10.78 -1.99
N LEU A 20 -2.37 -9.73 -2.10
CA LEU A 20 -3.74 -9.72 -1.58
C LEU A 20 -4.57 -10.75 -2.37
N GLN A 21 -4.91 -11.87 -1.74
CA GLN A 21 -5.79 -12.87 -2.34
C GLN A 21 -7.20 -12.30 -2.46
N GLY A 22 -7.77 -12.35 -3.67
CA GLY A 22 -8.98 -11.63 -4.01
C GLY A 22 -10.23 -12.11 -3.26
N SER A 23 -10.99 -11.14 -2.76
CA SER A 23 -12.44 -11.24 -2.55
C SER A 23 -13.09 -9.97 -3.12
N ASP A 24 -14.42 -10.00 -3.32
CA ASP A 24 -15.19 -8.98 -4.05
C ASP A 24 -14.72 -7.54 -3.79
N VAL A 25 -14.05 -6.95 -4.80
CA VAL A 25 -13.56 -5.58 -4.74
C VAL A 25 -14.73 -4.64 -4.95
N GLY A 26 -15.02 -3.83 -3.93
CA GLY A 26 -15.97 -2.72 -4.01
C GLY A 26 -15.26 -1.43 -4.39
N SER A 27 -15.66 -0.79 -5.48
CA SER A 27 -15.08 0.49 -5.94
C SER A 27 -16.06 1.67 -5.86
N LEU A 28 -17.24 1.49 -5.26
CA LEU A 28 -18.29 2.51 -5.20
C LEU A 28 -18.35 3.29 -3.87
N HIS A 29 -17.36 3.15 -2.99
CA HIS A 29 -17.35 3.88 -1.72
C HIS A 29 -17.17 5.39 -1.96
N PRO A 30 -17.99 6.27 -1.35
CA PRO A 30 -17.99 7.71 -1.62
C PRO A 30 -16.71 8.42 -1.14
N CYS A 31 -15.90 7.77 -0.30
CA CYS A 31 -14.55 8.26 0.05
C CYS A 31 -13.49 7.97 -1.04
N ALA A 32 -13.88 7.45 -2.22
CA ALA A 32 -12.99 7.07 -3.32
C ALA A 32 -11.91 6.03 -2.95
N ILE A 33 -12.08 5.35 -1.82
CA ILE A 33 -11.15 4.35 -1.29
C ILE A 33 -11.69 2.98 -1.68
N PRO A 34 -10.99 2.22 -2.54
CA PRO A 34 -11.35 0.84 -2.81
C PRO A 34 -11.33 0.02 -1.52
N PHE A 35 -12.23 -0.94 -1.42
CA PHE A 35 -12.25 -1.86 -0.30
C PHE A 35 -12.45 -3.29 -0.78
N VAL A 36 -11.94 -4.21 0.02
CA VAL A 36 -12.14 -5.65 -0.14
C VAL A 36 -13.01 -6.12 1.00
N ARG A 37 -14.10 -6.83 0.68
CA ARG A 37 -14.94 -7.44 1.70
C ARG A 37 -14.35 -8.79 2.10
N ALA A 38 -13.88 -8.91 3.33
CA ALA A 38 -13.54 -10.21 3.88
C ALA A 38 -14.82 -10.98 4.24
N SER A 39 -14.85 -12.29 3.98
CA SER A 39 -15.92 -13.16 4.49
C SER A 39 -15.94 -13.07 6.02
N ARG A 40 -17.11 -12.93 6.65
CA ARG A 40 -17.24 -12.80 8.12
C ARG A 40 -16.61 -13.97 8.89
N ASP A 41 -16.59 -15.15 8.28
CA ASP A 41 -16.05 -16.36 8.90
C ASP A 41 -14.53 -16.51 8.67
N ASP A 42 -13.94 -15.71 7.78
CA ASP A 42 -12.54 -15.78 7.35
C ASP A 42 -11.84 -14.41 7.33
N ALA A 43 -12.30 -13.44 8.13
CA ALA A 43 -11.68 -12.11 8.19
C ALA A 43 -10.23 -12.25 8.68
N PRO A 44 -9.21 -12.13 7.81
CA PRO A 44 -7.85 -12.45 8.21
C PRO A 44 -7.30 -11.27 8.99
N ALA A 45 -6.51 -11.56 10.03
CA ALA A 45 -5.77 -10.52 10.73
C ALA A 45 -4.82 -9.80 9.74
N ILE A 46 -4.51 -8.53 9.99
CA ILE A 46 -3.75 -7.70 9.03
C ILE A 46 -2.37 -8.29 8.69
N ASP A 47 -1.75 -9.00 9.62
CA ASP A 47 -0.49 -9.73 9.48
C ASP A 47 -0.61 -11.04 8.68
N GLN A 48 -1.84 -11.53 8.51
CA GLN A 48 -2.18 -12.65 7.62
C GLN A 48 -2.48 -12.16 6.19
N VAL A 49 -2.89 -10.89 6.03
CA VAL A 49 -3.22 -10.30 4.73
C VAL A 49 -2.01 -9.63 4.07
N GLY A 50 -1.15 -8.98 4.85
CA GLY A 50 -0.03 -8.20 4.35
C GLY A 50 1.14 -8.15 5.32
N LEU A 51 2.24 -7.56 4.85
CA LEU A 51 3.38 -7.32 5.71
C LEU A 51 3.03 -6.23 6.71
N LEU A 52 3.06 -6.54 8.00
CA LEU A 52 2.80 -5.58 9.07
C LEU A 52 3.75 -4.38 8.94
N HIS A 53 3.17 -3.19 8.79
CA HIS A 53 3.90 -1.93 8.63
C HIS A 53 4.01 -1.17 9.96
N HIS A 54 2.88 -0.68 10.47
CA HIS A 54 2.79 0.01 11.76
C HIS A 54 1.57 -0.52 12.53
N SER A 55 1.73 -0.70 13.83
CA SER A 55 0.67 -1.20 14.73
C SER A 55 -0.25 -0.10 15.28
N SER A 56 0.04 1.17 14.99
CA SER A 56 -0.79 2.32 15.40
C SER A 56 -0.50 3.57 14.57
N LEU A 57 -1.44 4.53 14.56
CA LEU A 57 -1.18 5.86 14.00
C LEU A 57 -0.08 6.62 14.76
N ASP A 58 0.07 6.40 16.06
CA ASP A 58 1.13 7.02 16.85
C ASP A 58 2.51 6.52 16.39
N SER A 59 2.65 5.21 16.16
CA SER A 59 3.89 4.61 15.63
C SER A 59 4.23 5.16 14.23
N LEU A 60 3.22 5.28 13.37
CA LEU A 60 3.38 5.88 12.05
C LEU A 60 3.79 7.36 12.15
N SER A 61 3.15 8.12 13.04
CA SER A 61 3.40 9.55 13.23
C SER A 61 4.83 9.82 13.70
N LEU A 62 5.31 9.06 14.69
CA LEU A 62 6.70 9.12 15.15
C LEU A 62 7.69 8.80 14.01
N SER A 63 7.35 7.82 13.17
CA SER A 63 8.20 7.46 12.03
C SER A 63 8.17 8.52 10.92
N ALA A 64 7.03 9.19 10.71
CA ALA A 64 6.83 10.25 9.71
C ALA A 64 7.64 11.53 9.98
N GLU A 65 8.11 11.73 11.22
CA GLU A 65 9.05 12.81 11.56
C GLU A 65 10.32 12.69 10.71
N ASN A 66 10.81 11.46 10.50
CA ASN A 66 12.11 11.18 9.87
C ASN A 66 12.04 10.41 8.55
N CYS A 67 10.94 9.67 8.32
CA CYS A 67 10.72 8.87 7.12
C CYS A 67 9.73 9.56 6.17
N PRO A 68 10.17 9.96 4.96
CA PRO A 68 9.31 10.65 4.00
C PRO A 68 8.15 9.76 3.51
N LEU A 69 8.35 8.45 3.40
CA LEU A 69 7.28 7.55 2.97
C LEU A 69 6.18 7.43 4.03
N CYS A 70 6.55 7.22 5.30
CA CYS A 70 5.60 7.26 6.42
C CYS A 70 4.83 8.58 6.46
N ARG A 71 5.48 9.71 6.15
CA ARG A 71 4.82 11.02 6.09
C ARG A 71 3.74 11.09 5.02
N VAL A 72 4.04 10.59 3.81
CA VAL A 72 3.04 10.54 2.74
C VAL A 72 1.89 9.60 3.11
N ILE A 73 2.19 8.42 3.66
CA ILE A 73 1.17 7.47 4.13
C ILE A 73 0.27 8.11 5.20
N LEU A 74 0.85 8.82 6.16
CA LEU A 74 0.11 9.53 7.21
C LEU A 74 -0.85 10.57 6.64
N GLN A 75 -0.38 11.40 5.70
CA GLN A 75 -1.23 12.40 5.03
C GLN A 75 -2.42 11.76 4.30
N LYS A 76 -2.23 10.57 3.71
CA LYS A 76 -3.29 9.84 3.01
C LYS A 76 -4.30 9.25 3.98
N ILE A 77 -3.86 8.73 5.12
CA ILE A 77 -4.74 8.29 6.21
C ILE A 77 -5.55 9.46 6.77
N GLU A 78 -4.92 10.61 7.03
CA GLU A 78 -5.60 11.81 7.53
C GLU A 78 -6.69 12.27 6.57
N LYS A 79 -6.39 12.27 5.26
CA LYS A 79 -7.37 12.58 4.22
C LYS A 79 -8.51 11.57 4.21
N PHE A 80 -8.22 10.26 4.29
CA PHE A 80 -9.25 9.23 4.37
C PHE A 80 -10.18 9.44 5.56
N ILE A 81 -9.63 9.72 6.75
CA ILE A 81 -10.42 10.00 7.97
C ILE A 81 -11.34 11.21 7.76
N GLN A 82 -10.83 12.28 7.14
CA GLN A 82 -11.61 13.48 6.85
C GLN A 82 -12.74 13.18 5.85
N ASP A 83 -12.44 12.49 4.75
CA ASP A 83 -13.41 12.13 3.72
C ASP A 83 -14.49 11.19 4.30
N PHE A 84 -14.13 10.28 5.21
CA PHE A 84 -15.08 9.42 5.93
C PHE A 84 -16.00 10.21 6.85
N LYS A 85 -15.46 11.15 7.64
CA LYS A 85 -16.27 12.01 8.52
C LYS A 85 -17.21 12.92 7.74
N GLN A 86 -16.82 13.38 6.54
CA GLN A 86 -17.71 14.13 5.66
C GLN A 86 -18.83 13.24 5.12
N MET A 87 -18.51 11.99 4.76
CA MET A 87 -19.49 11.00 4.35
C MET A 87 -20.52 10.73 5.45
N GLU A 88 -20.09 10.59 6.72
CA GLU A 88 -20.95 10.39 7.89
C GLU A 88 -22.00 11.49 8.07
N GLN A 89 -21.70 12.72 7.65
CA GLN A 89 -22.59 13.88 7.75
C GLN A 89 -23.67 13.88 6.65
N ASN A 90 -23.46 13.16 5.55
CA ASN A 90 -24.45 13.03 4.49
C ASN A 90 -25.44 11.90 4.82
N ALA A 91 -26.72 12.24 4.96
CA ALA A 91 -27.76 11.29 5.38
C ALA A 91 -27.90 10.06 4.45
N TYR A 92 -27.80 10.27 3.13
CA TYR A 92 -27.88 9.17 2.17
C TYR A 92 -26.66 8.24 2.30
N ASN A 93 -25.46 8.82 2.35
CA ASN A 93 -24.23 8.03 2.43
C ASN A 93 -24.14 7.28 3.77
N ARG A 94 -24.50 7.93 4.88
CA ARG A 94 -24.56 7.28 6.19
C ARG A 94 -25.52 6.08 6.16
N ALA A 95 -26.75 6.28 5.70
CA ALA A 95 -27.74 5.21 5.64
C ALA A 95 -27.28 4.03 4.78
N ARG A 96 -26.65 4.31 3.63
CA ARG A 96 -26.21 3.28 2.69
C ARG A 96 -24.93 2.56 3.13
N TRP A 97 -23.90 3.31 3.53
CA TRP A 97 -22.56 2.75 3.75
C TRP A 97 -22.31 2.33 5.20
N ILE A 98 -22.83 3.08 6.16
CA ILE A 98 -22.61 2.82 7.58
C ILE A 98 -23.72 1.95 8.12
N ASP A 99 -24.97 2.38 8.00
CA ASP A 99 -26.09 1.71 8.67
C ASP A 99 -26.44 0.37 7.97
N HIS A 100 -26.40 0.34 6.62
CA HIS A 100 -26.74 -0.86 5.86
C HIS A 100 -25.55 -1.80 5.60
N LEU A 101 -24.41 -1.25 5.18
CA LEU A 101 -23.22 -2.06 4.85
C LEU A 101 -22.25 -2.20 6.04
N GLY A 102 -22.37 -1.42 7.11
CA GLY A 102 -21.53 -1.56 8.30
C GLY A 102 -20.12 -0.96 8.16
N HIS A 103 -19.86 -0.15 7.14
CA HIS A 103 -18.58 0.56 7.04
C HIS A 103 -18.38 1.47 8.25
N ALA A 104 -17.19 1.42 8.81
CA ALA A 104 -16.76 2.27 9.91
C ALA A 104 -15.25 2.49 9.82
N LEU A 105 -14.78 3.63 10.33
CA LEU A 105 -13.35 3.85 10.54
C LEU A 105 -12.76 2.74 11.44
N PRO A 106 -11.50 2.35 11.26
CA PRO A 106 -10.81 1.41 12.16
C PRO A 106 -10.93 1.84 13.63
N ALA A 107 -11.24 0.89 14.52
CA ALA A 107 -11.19 1.13 15.96
C ALA A 107 -9.74 1.18 16.45
N GLU A 108 -8.92 0.27 15.91
CA GLU A 108 -7.48 0.24 16.08
C GLU A 108 -6.83 0.33 14.70
N TRP A 109 -5.77 1.13 14.60
CA TRP A 109 -5.10 1.38 13.33
C TRP A 109 -3.88 0.48 13.19
N THR A 110 -4.09 -0.71 12.63
CA THR A 110 -2.97 -1.52 12.16
C THR A 110 -2.88 -1.46 10.64
N LEU A 111 -1.67 -1.22 10.14
CA LEU A 111 -1.39 -1.01 8.72
C LEU A 111 -0.61 -2.19 8.16
N GLY A 112 -1.05 -2.69 7.01
CA GLY A 112 -0.35 -3.73 6.24
C GLY A 112 0.10 -3.22 4.88
N LEU A 113 1.20 -3.75 4.35
CA LEU A 113 1.65 -3.54 2.98
C LEU A 113 1.44 -4.82 2.16
N VAL A 114 0.83 -4.69 1.00
CA VAL A 114 0.67 -5.78 0.02
C VAL A 114 1.19 -5.37 -1.34
N GLN A 115 1.56 -6.36 -2.16
CA GLN A 115 1.91 -6.17 -3.56
C GLN A 115 0.68 -5.72 -4.35
N ARG A 116 0.88 -4.90 -5.38
CA ARG A 116 -0.18 -4.58 -6.34
C ARG A 116 -0.57 -5.83 -7.15
N ASP A 117 -1.84 -5.92 -7.50
CA ASP A 117 -2.44 -7.02 -8.27
C ASP A 117 -2.07 -7.00 -9.75
N ASP A 118 -1.70 -5.84 -10.29
CA ASP A 118 -1.31 -5.64 -11.69
C ASP A 118 0.15 -6.04 -12.00
N GLU A 119 0.82 -6.73 -11.07
CA GLU A 119 2.25 -7.10 -11.13
C GLU A 119 3.20 -5.90 -11.29
N ALA A 120 2.67 -4.67 -11.30
CA ALA A 120 3.47 -3.47 -11.45
C ALA A 120 4.25 -3.18 -10.17
N ASP A 121 5.37 -2.48 -10.34
CA ASP A 121 6.19 -2.02 -9.24
C ASP A 121 5.41 -1.06 -8.34
N GLY A 122 5.25 -1.46 -7.08
CA GLY A 122 4.48 -0.70 -6.12
C GLY A 122 3.93 -1.54 -4.98
N PHE A 123 3.14 -0.90 -4.13
CA PHE A 123 2.47 -1.53 -3.00
C PHE A 123 1.17 -0.83 -2.67
N VAL A 124 0.31 -1.51 -1.91
CA VAL A 124 -0.95 -0.97 -1.36
C VAL A 124 -0.84 -0.92 0.15
N VAL A 125 -1.36 0.15 0.75
CA VAL A 125 -1.50 0.28 2.21
C VAL A 125 -2.91 -0.14 2.61
N LEU A 126 -2.99 -1.13 3.50
CA LEU A 126 -4.25 -1.67 3.99
C LEU A 126 -4.53 -1.26 5.43
N ALA A 127 -5.81 -1.12 5.77
CA ALA A 127 -6.30 -1.02 7.15
C ALA A 127 -7.61 -1.82 7.29
N ILE A 128 -7.83 -2.42 8.46
CA ILE A 128 -9.06 -3.18 8.77
C ILE A 128 -10.13 -2.24 9.32
N SER A 129 -11.35 -2.34 8.80
CA SER A 129 -12.51 -1.61 9.32
C SER A 129 -12.85 -2.06 10.75
N LYS A 130 -13.53 -1.20 11.51
CA LYS A 130 -13.94 -1.55 12.88
C LYS A 130 -14.82 -2.80 12.99
N ASN A 131 -15.59 -3.14 11.96
CA ASN A 131 -16.41 -4.35 11.95
C ASN A 131 -15.65 -5.57 11.38
N GLU A 132 -14.37 -5.43 11.03
CA GLU A 132 -13.46 -6.47 10.52
C GLU A 132 -13.88 -7.10 9.17
N GLU A 133 -15.06 -6.75 8.64
CA GLU A 133 -15.54 -7.22 7.34
C GLU A 133 -14.89 -6.53 6.15
N TYR A 134 -14.21 -5.40 6.33
CA TYR A 134 -13.66 -4.62 5.23
C TYR A 134 -12.18 -4.32 5.42
N LEU A 135 -11.42 -4.59 4.37
CA LEU A 135 -10.05 -4.11 4.22
C LEU A 135 -10.09 -2.86 3.34
N TYR A 136 -9.77 -1.71 3.92
CA TYR A 136 -9.64 -0.46 3.18
C TYR A 136 -8.27 -0.38 2.52
N MET A 137 -8.25 -0.14 1.21
CA MET A 137 -7.04 0.15 0.44
C MET A 137 -6.77 1.66 0.52
N ILE A 138 -6.19 2.09 1.63
CA ILE A 138 -6.01 3.52 1.98
C ILE A 138 -5.32 4.30 0.86
N ASP A 139 -4.29 3.72 0.25
CA ASP A 139 -3.68 4.26 -0.95
C ASP A 139 -2.88 3.20 -1.71
N VAL A 140 -2.56 3.50 -2.97
CA VAL A 140 -1.72 2.69 -3.85
C VAL A 140 -0.50 3.52 -4.25
N PHE A 141 0.69 2.97 -4.01
CA PHE A 141 1.96 3.60 -4.33
C PHE A 141 2.58 2.86 -5.51
N GLY A 142 2.73 3.53 -6.65
CA GLY A 142 3.49 3.04 -7.79
C GLY A 142 4.91 3.62 -7.79
N PHE A 143 5.88 2.83 -8.25
CA PHE A 143 7.22 3.35 -8.52
C PHE A 143 7.33 3.76 -9.98
N CYS A 144 7.94 4.92 -10.24
CA CYS A 144 8.34 5.29 -11.59
C CYS A 144 9.53 4.40 -11.98
N VAL A 145 9.38 3.68 -13.08
CA VAL A 145 10.48 2.97 -13.75
C VAL A 145 11.08 3.89 -14.82
N GLU A 146 12.40 3.84 -15.01
CA GLU A 146 13.03 4.53 -16.13
C GLU A 146 12.50 3.96 -17.46
N PRO A 147 12.43 4.74 -18.55
CA PRO A 147 11.94 4.26 -19.84
C PRO A 147 12.67 2.99 -20.34
N GLU A 148 13.97 2.90 -20.05
CA GLU A 148 14.84 1.77 -20.35
C GLU A 148 14.42 0.48 -19.62
N GLU A 149 13.70 0.62 -18.51
CA GLU A 149 13.22 -0.48 -17.65
C GLU A 149 11.78 -0.84 -17.97
N SER A 150 11.00 0.11 -18.48
CA SER A 150 9.65 -0.12 -19.01
C SER A 150 9.63 -1.06 -20.22
N MET A 151 10.76 -1.22 -20.92
CA MET A 151 10.88 -2.09 -22.11
C MET A 151 11.24 -3.55 -21.80
N TYR A 152 11.49 -3.92 -20.54
CA TYR A 152 11.60 -5.34 -20.15
C TYR A 152 10.22 -5.96 -19.90
N SER A 153 9.28 -5.72 -20.81
CA SER A 153 8.03 -6.46 -20.88
C SER A 153 8.29 -7.84 -21.50
N ILE A 154 8.18 -8.87 -20.65
CA ILE A 154 7.61 -10.20 -20.94
C ILE A 154 8.43 -11.17 -21.82
N SER A 155 9.55 -10.78 -22.44
CA SER A 155 10.26 -11.67 -23.40
C SER A 155 11.45 -12.48 -22.85
N ASN A 156 11.97 -12.20 -21.66
CA ASN A 156 13.28 -12.73 -21.23
C ASN A 156 13.27 -13.57 -19.93
N LEU A 157 12.18 -14.25 -19.61
CA LEU A 157 12.17 -15.26 -18.52
C LEU A 157 12.85 -16.59 -18.88
N SER A 158 13.63 -16.62 -19.98
CA SER A 158 14.42 -17.78 -20.39
C SER A 158 15.81 -17.32 -20.82
N ASP A 159 16.60 -16.73 -19.92
CA ASP A 159 18.01 -17.12 -19.80
C ASP A 159 18.76 -16.35 -18.72
N ARG A 160 19.70 -17.08 -18.11
CA ARG A 160 20.88 -16.61 -17.35
C ARG A 160 20.67 -16.28 -15.88
N GLY A 161 21.25 -17.17 -15.07
CA GLY A 161 21.49 -16.95 -13.67
C GLY A 161 22.65 -15.99 -13.36
N ALA A 162 22.76 -15.76 -12.05
CA ALA A 162 23.85 -15.21 -11.25
C ALA A 162 23.70 -13.78 -10.71
N SER A 163 23.83 -13.74 -9.38
CA SER A 163 24.13 -12.62 -8.47
C SER A 163 23.04 -11.59 -8.16
N VAL A 164 22.18 -11.92 -7.20
CA VAL A 164 21.24 -10.97 -6.57
C VAL A 164 21.99 -10.13 -5.52
N THR A 165 22.39 -8.92 -5.89
CA THR A 165 22.57 -7.81 -4.95
C THR A 165 21.35 -6.90 -5.10
N GLY A 166 20.50 -6.87 -4.09
CA GLY A 166 19.18 -6.23 -4.15
C GLY A 166 19.22 -4.77 -4.62
N ARG A 167 18.23 -4.40 -5.43
CA ARG A 167 18.08 -3.07 -6.04
C ARG A 167 16.98 -2.29 -5.31
N VAL A 168 17.15 -0.98 -5.12
CA VAL A 168 16.07 -0.12 -4.61
C VAL A 168 15.13 0.26 -5.77
N ARG A 169 13.82 -0.02 -5.65
CA ARG A 169 12.78 0.35 -6.62
C ARG A 169 12.69 1.89 -6.72
N GLY A 170 12.70 2.43 -7.93
CA GLY A 170 12.60 3.88 -8.18
C GLY A 170 13.85 4.72 -7.87
N ALA A 171 15.03 4.10 -7.72
CA ALA A 171 16.28 4.85 -7.60
C ALA A 171 16.69 5.45 -8.96
N ARG A 172 16.90 6.77 -9.02
CA ARG A 172 17.68 7.39 -10.10
C ARG A 172 19.06 6.75 -10.12
N VAL A 173 19.45 6.16 -11.25
CA VAL A 173 20.86 5.85 -11.51
C VAL A 173 21.57 7.19 -11.69
N ASP A 174 22.57 7.48 -10.86
CA ASP A 174 23.37 8.72 -10.98
C ASP A 174 24.07 8.77 -12.36
N PRO A 175 24.25 9.96 -12.98
CA PRO A 175 24.79 10.13 -14.32
C PRO A 175 26.30 9.90 -14.44
N ASP A 176 26.96 9.28 -13.47
CA ASP A 176 28.43 9.17 -13.40
C ASP A 176 29.02 7.88 -13.97
N VAL A 177 28.27 7.17 -14.83
CA VAL A 177 28.80 6.03 -15.60
C VAL A 177 29.01 6.45 -17.06
N CYS A 178 30.08 7.22 -17.29
CA CYS A 178 31.05 7.06 -18.38
C CYS A 178 31.89 8.34 -18.60
N LEU A 179 32.68 8.73 -17.60
CA LEU A 179 34.01 9.26 -17.88
C LEU A 179 34.97 8.08 -17.92
N ARG A 180 35.33 7.63 -19.13
CA ARG A 180 36.60 6.98 -19.48
C ARG A 180 36.66 6.75 -20.98
N GLU A 181 37.19 7.73 -21.70
CA GLU A 181 37.97 7.49 -22.92
C GLU A 181 39.31 6.85 -22.51
N PRO A 182 39.88 5.99 -23.36
CA PRO A 182 40.86 6.49 -24.32
C PRO A 182 40.60 6.08 -25.78
#